data_AF-A0AAJ2KDK5-F1
#
_entry.id   AF-A0AAJ2KDK5-F1
#
_cell.length_a   1.000
_cell.length_b   1.000
_cell.length_c   1.000
_cell.angle_alpha   90.00
_cell.angle_beta   90.00
_cell.angle_gamma   90.00
#
_symmetry.space_group_name_H-M   'P 1'
#
loop_
_entity.id
_entity.type
_entity.pdbx_description
1 polymer ?
#
loop_
_entity_poly.entity_id
_entity_poly.type
_entity_poly.pdbx_seq_one_letter_code
_entity_poly.pdbx_strand_id
1 'polypeptide(L)'
;MYETLGRELQQLTSERFISPHGDKRKAEIVRLISPEDAKKMIGLAKKGAVACRPIILGVCSSREPCPYGGIDNIAHCGGGDSVDAKPCPDVLYDSERLSAVDDLEHVLKERLATAQDGSPLMESLMAQQRSVESFRRVVGSANGR
;
A
#
# COMPACT_ATOMS: atom_id res chain seq x y z
N MET A 1 19.11 -8.90 -7.68
CA MET A 1 17.69 -9.15 -7.35
C MET A 1 17.45 -9.18 -5.84
N TYR A 2 18.03 -10.11 -5.07
CA TYR A 2 17.80 -10.16 -3.61
C TYR A 2 18.45 -9.02 -2.81
N GLU A 3 19.53 -8.42 -3.30
CA GLU A 3 20.19 -7.27 -2.65
C GLU A 3 19.30 -6.02 -2.66
N THR A 4 18.65 -5.74 -3.79
CA THR A 4 17.68 -4.64 -3.93
C THR A 4 16.51 -4.85 -2.97
N LEU A 5 15.93 -6.05 -2.97
CA LEU A 5 14.85 -6.41 -2.05
C LEU A 5 15.29 -6.31 -0.58
N GLY A 6 16.52 -6.71 -0.24
CA GLY A 6 17.07 -6.54 1.10
C GLY A 6 17.12 -5.09 1.56
N ARG A 7 17.50 -4.16 0.66
CA ARG A 7 17.50 -2.71 0.95
C ARG A 7 16.09 -2.14 1.07
N GLU A 8 15.17 -2.53 0.17
CA GLU A 8 13.76 -2.12 0.23
C GLU A 8 13.13 -2.54 1.56
N LEU A 9 13.42 -3.76 2.02
CA LEU A 9 12.96 -4.24 3.33
C LEU A 9 13.45 -3.36 4.47
N GLN A 10 14.74 -2.98 4.48
CA GLN A 10 15.28 -2.08 5.51
C GLN A 10 14.55 -0.74 5.54
N GLN A 11 14.20 -0.19 4.37
CA GLN A 11 13.48 1.09 4.28
C GLN A 11 12.09 1.03 4.92
N LEU A 12 11.43 -0.13 4.98
CA LEU A 12 10.09 -0.28 5.60
C LEU A 12 10.06 0.10 7.09
N THR A 13 11.23 0.11 7.75
CA THR A 13 11.35 0.54 9.15
C THR A 13 11.31 2.06 9.31
N SER A 14 11.61 2.82 8.25
CA SER A 14 11.63 4.29 8.28
C SER A 14 10.25 4.92 8.39
N GLU A 15 10.18 6.18 8.80
CA GLU A 15 8.92 6.94 8.95
C GLU A 15 8.16 7.17 7.63
N ARG A 16 8.86 7.07 6.48
CA ARG A 16 8.28 7.10 5.13
C ARG A 16 7.15 6.10 4.94
N PHE A 17 7.28 4.91 5.55
CA PHE A 17 6.28 3.84 5.42
C PHE A 17 5.32 3.86 6.60
N ILE A 18 4.02 3.98 6.33
CA ILE A 18 2.99 4.17 7.35
C ILE A 18 1.98 3.03 7.25
N SER A 19 1.68 2.36 8.36
CA SER A 19 0.56 1.42 8.38
C SER A 19 -0.75 2.20 8.61
N PRO A 20 -1.79 1.98 7.79
CA PRO A 20 -3.12 2.56 8.04
C PRO A 20 -3.76 2.04 9.34
N HIS A 21 -3.20 0.99 9.94
CA HIS A 21 -3.64 0.41 11.22
C HIS A 21 -2.78 0.85 12.41
N GLY A 22 -1.93 1.87 12.21
CA GLY A 22 -1.10 2.48 13.24
C GLY A 22 0.23 1.78 13.52
N ASP A 23 1.02 2.39 14.40
CA ASP A 23 2.44 2.05 14.60
C ASP A 23 2.64 0.63 15.13
N LYS A 24 1.70 0.14 15.96
CA LYS A 24 1.74 -1.24 16.46
C LYS A 24 1.69 -2.24 15.30
N ARG A 25 0.81 -2.03 14.32
CA ARG A 25 0.71 -2.92 13.17
C ARG A 25 1.94 -2.82 12.29
N LYS A 26 2.47 -1.62 12.07
CA LYS A 26 3.75 -1.43 11.36
C LYS A 26 4.87 -2.22 12.03
N ALA A 27 5.01 -2.12 13.35
CA ALA A 27 6.02 -2.83 14.13
C ALA A 27 5.90 -4.36 13.97
N GLU A 28 4.68 -4.91 13.93
CA GLU A 28 4.45 -6.34 13.66
C GLU A 28 4.92 -6.76 12.26
N ILE A 29 4.66 -5.94 11.23
CA ILE A 29 5.07 -6.22 9.85
C ILE A 29 6.59 -6.23 9.73
N VAL A 30 7.26 -5.24 10.33
CA VAL A 30 8.73 -5.08 10.20
C VAL A 30 9.52 -5.84 11.28
N ARG A 31 8.87 -6.58 12.19
CA ARG A 31 9.55 -7.23 13.33
C ARG A 31 10.71 -8.16 12.97
N LEU A 32 10.67 -8.76 11.78
CA LEU A 32 11.72 -9.67 11.29
C LEU A 32 12.82 -8.93 10.53
N ILE A 33 12.62 -7.64 10.25
CA ILE A 33 13.51 -6.80 9.48
C ILE A 33 14.52 -6.16 10.42
N SER A 34 15.80 -6.41 10.16
CA SER A 34 16.90 -5.72 10.83
C SER A 34 17.37 -4.57 9.94
N PRO A 35 17.23 -3.29 10.36
CA PRO A 35 17.70 -2.16 9.58
C PRO A 35 19.23 -2.17 9.40
N GLU A 36 19.98 -2.86 10.25
CA GLU A 36 21.45 -2.86 10.26
C GLU A 36 22.09 -4.06 9.56
N ASP A 37 21.31 -5.11 9.25
CA ASP A 37 21.85 -6.39 8.74
C ASP A 37 21.28 -6.78 7.38
N ALA A 38 21.86 -6.18 6.33
CA ALA A 38 21.46 -6.43 4.94
C ALA A 38 21.63 -7.90 4.52
N LYS A 39 22.64 -8.62 5.05
CA LYS A 39 22.86 -10.04 4.74
C LYS A 39 21.73 -10.90 5.27
N LYS A 40 21.25 -10.62 6.48
CA LYS A 40 20.08 -11.28 7.06
C LYS A 40 18.82 -11.00 6.24
N MET A 41 18.65 -9.77 5.73
CA MET A 41 17.48 -9.41 4.89
C MET A 41 17.47 -10.16 3.56
N ILE A 42 18.62 -10.26 2.89
CA ILE A 42 18.78 -11.08 1.68
C ILE A 42 18.42 -12.54 1.96
N GLY A 43 18.83 -13.08 3.12
CA GLY A 43 18.51 -14.44 3.55
C GLY A 43 17.00 -14.67 3.77
N LEU A 44 16.31 -13.71 4.40
CA LEU A 44 14.86 -13.76 4.61
C LEU A 44 14.09 -13.67 3.29
N ALA A 45 14.52 -12.77 2.41
CA ALA A 45 13.95 -12.61 1.07
C ALA A 45 14.08 -13.89 0.24
N LYS A 46 15.27 -14.52 0.24
CA LYS A 46 15.50 -15.81 -0.45
C LYS A 46 14.62 -16.95 0.07
N LYS A 47 14.27 -16.92 1.35
CA LYS A 47 13.42 -17.92 2.00
C LYS A 47 11.92 -17.63 1.87
N GLY A 48 11.53 -16.52 1.23
CA GLY A 48 10.14 -16.06 1.19
C GLY A 48 9.57 -15.70 2.57
N ALA A 49 10.44 -15.49 3.57
CA ALA A 49 10.03 -15.23 4.95
C ALA A 49 9.47 -13.81 5.12
N VAL A 50 9.79 -12.90 4.20
CA VAL A 50 9.29 -11.54 4.15
C VAL A 50 8.93 -11.22 2.69
N ALA A 51 7.82 -10.51 2.49
CA ALA A 51 7.39 -10.02 1.18
C ALA A 51 7.42 -8.49 1.18
N CYS A 52 7.80 -7.92 0.05
CA CYS A 52 7.74 -6.48 -0.21
C CYS A 52 7.46 -6.32 -1.69
N ARG A 53 6.18 -6.19 -2.05
CA ARG A 53 5.75 -5.99 -3.44
C ARG A 53 5.31 -4.53 -3.60
N PRO A 54 5.95 -3.75 -4.48
CA PRO A 54 5.49 -2.40 -4.79
C PRO A 54 4.06 -2.41 -5.32
N ILE A 55 3.26 -1.46 -4.85
CA ILE A 55 1.91 -1.15 -5.33
C ILE A 55 1.78 0.37 -5.45
N ILE A 56 0.73 0.89 -6.09
CA ILE A 56 0.58 2.35 -6.27
C ILE A 56 0.62 3.11 -4.94
N LEU A 57 -0.03 2.59 -3.88
CA LEU A 57 -0.07 3.24 -2.56
C LEU A 57 1.24 3.09 -1.75
N GLY A 58 2.19 2.26 -2.18
CA GLY A 58 3.38 1.93 -1.40
C GLY A 58 3.81 0.48 -1.58
N VAL A 59 3.69 -0.34 -0.54
CA VAL A 59 4.07 -1.77 -0.60
C VAL A 59 3.04 -2.69 0.04
N CYS A 60 2.97 -3.91 -0.49
CA CYS A 60 2.27 -5.04 0.11
C CYS A 60 3.29 -5.98 0.79
N SER A 61 3.07 -6.26 2.08
CA SER A 61 3.88 -7.16 2.89
C SER A 61 3.30 -8.57 3.03
N SER A 62 2.20 -8.88 2.35
CA SER A 62 1.56 -10.19 2.42
C SER A 62 2.43 -11.25 1.74
N ARG A 63 2.63 -12.38 2.41
CA ARG A 63 3.36 -13.53 1.84
C ARG A 63 2.47 -14.37 0.90
N GLU A 64 1.16 -14.19 1.02
CA GLU A 64 0.19 -14.91 0.20
C GLU A 64 -0.13 -14.13 -1.08
N PRO A 65 -0.52 -14.84 -2.16
CA PRO A 65 -1.10 -14.21 -3.34
C PRO A 65 -2.34 -13.39 -2.99
N CYS A 66 -2.46 -12.18 -3.55
CA CYS A 66 -3.61 -11.33 -3.31
C CYS A 66 -4.76 -11.68 -4.26
N PRO A 67 -5.97 -12.00 -3.76
CA PRO A 67 -7.11 -12.35 -4.62
C PRO A 67 -7.72 -11.13 -5.34
N TYR A 68 -7.37 -9.91 -4.90
CA TYR A 68 -7.91 -8.64 -5.44
C TYR A 68 -7.12 -8.10 -6.65
N GLY A 69 -6.23 -8.91 -7.25
CA GLY A 69 -5.55 -8.57 -8.50
C GLY A 69 -4.59 -7.38 -8.38
N GLY A 70 -3.78 -7.37 -7.32
CA GLY A 70 -2.95 -6.23 -6.91
C GLY A 70 -1.98 -5.61 -7.94
N ILE A 71 -1.21 -4.65 -7.43
CA ILE A 71 -0.40 -3.60 -8.11
C ILE A 71 -1.24 -2.40 -8.54
N ASP A 72 -2.16 -2.58 -9.50
CA ASP A 72 -2.83 -1.44 -10.16
C ASP A 72 -4.20 -1.10 -9.57
N ASN A 73 -4.93 -2.10 -9.08
CA ASN A 73 -6.19 -1.87 -8.36
C ASN A 73 -5.91 -1.67 -6.87
N ILE A 74 -6.20 -0.47 -6.38
CA ILE A 74 -5.96 -0.10 -4.98
C ILE A 74 -7.18 -0.20 -4.08
N ALA A 75 -8.38 -0.51 -4.62
CA ALA A 75 -9.64 -0.48 -3.86
C ALA A 75 -9.52 -1.22 -2.52
N HIS A 76 -9.11 -2.48 -2.53
CA HIS A 76 -8.92 -3.25 -1.31
C HIS A 76 -7.78 -2.72 -0.43
N CYS A 77 -6.68 -2.26 -1.03
CA CYS A 77 -5.51 -1.78 -0.30
C CYS A 77 -5.86 -0.59 0.60
N GLY A 78 -6.65 0.37 0.11
CA GLY A 78 -7.10 1.51 0.92
C GLY A 78 -8.43 1.36 1.63
N GLY A 79 -9.07 0.17 1.58
CA GLY A 79 -10.35 -0.06 2.25
C GLY A 79 -11.52 0.57 1.49
N GLY A 80 -11.42 0.66 0.17
CA GLY A 80 -12.46 1.18 -0.71
C GLY A 80 -13.60 0.20 -1.02
N ASP A 81 -13.51 -1.07 -0.59
CA ASP A 81 -14.51 -2.11 -0.87
C ASP A 81 -15.91 -1.73 -0.37
N SER A 82 -15.98 -0.98 0.74
CA SER A 82 -17.22 -0.39 1.26
C SER A 82 -16.89 0.90 2.04
N VAL A 83 -17.91 1.62 2.50
CA VAL A 83 -17.71 2.88 3.27
C VAL A 83 -17.02 2.62 4.61
N ASP A 84 -17.31 1.47 5.24
CA ASP A 84 -16.76 1.08 6.56
C ASP A 84 -15.60 0.08 6.46
N ALA A 85 -15.18 -0.27 5.23
CA ALA A 85 -14.09 -1.20 5.02
C ALA A 85 -12.78 -0.60 5.53
N LYS A 86 -12.02 -1.41 6.27
CA LYS A 86 -10.69 -1.03 6.71
C LYS A 86 -9.68 -1.29 5.58
N PRO A 87 -8.61 -0.48 5.49
CA PRO A 87 -7.48 -0.80 4.62
C PRO A 87 -6.94 -2.21 4.84
N CYS A 88 -6.31 -2.78 3.82
CA CYS A 88 -5.64 -4.07 3.94
C CYS A 88 -4.64 -4.09 5.12
N PRO A 89 -4.61 -5.12 5.97
CA PRO A 89 -3.70 -5.16 7.14
C PRO A 89 -2.23 -5.33 6.77
N ASP A 90 -1.93 -5.68 5.52
CA ASP A 90 -0.58 -5.93 5.01
C ASP A 90 -0.08 -4.82 4.08
N VAL A 91 -0.81 -3.70 3.98
CA VAL A 91 -0.34 -2.54 3.24
C VAL A 91 0.49 -1.63 4.14
N LEU A 92 1.60 -1.14 3.59
CA LEU A 92 2.31 0.01 4.13
C LEU A 92 2.25 1.11 3.06
N TYR A 93 1.63 2.23 3.43
CA TYR A 93 1.61 3.42 2.60
C TYR A 93 2.98 4.06 2.55
N ASP A 94 3.38 4.48 1.37
CA ASP A 94 4.64 5.17 1.14
C ASP A 94 4.35 6.66 0.93
N SER A 95 4.81 7.52 1.83
CA SER A 95 4.57 8.97 1.75
C SER A 95 5.15 9.60 0.48
N GLU A 96 6.15 8.98 -0.15
CA GLU A 96 6.71 9.46 -1.42
C GLU A 96 5.82 9.11 -2.63
N ARG A 97 4.75 8.32 -2.46
CA ARG A 97 3.80 7.98 -3.53
C ARG A 97 2.72 9.04 -3.76
N LEU A 98 2.76 10.16 -3.04
CA LEU A 98 1.76 11.24 -3.18
C LEU A 98 1.53 11.66 -4.64
N SER A 99 2.59 11.92 -5.41
CA SER A 99 2.46 12.31 -6.82
C SER A 99 1.82 11.20 -7.68
N ALA A 100 2.23 9.95 -7.51
CA ALA A 100 1.65 8.83 -8.23
C ALA A 100 0.16 8.61 -7.87
N VAL A 101 -0.20 8.87 -6.61
CA VAL A 101 -1.59 8.81 -6.15
C VAL A 101 -2.40 9.99 -6.72
N ASP A 102 -1.81 11.18 -6.83
CA ASP A 102 -2.44 12.35 -7.48
C ASP A 102 -2.74 12.05 -8.95
N ASP A 103 -1.77 11.48 -9.69
CA ASP A 103 -1.95 11.07 -11.09
C ASP A 103 -3.05 10.03 -11.23
N LEU A 104 -3.09 9.02 -10.34
CA LEU A 104 -4.16 8.03 -10.33
C LEU A 104 -5.52 8.68 -10.07
N GLU A 105 -5.62 9.60 -9.10
CA GLU A 105 -6.87 10.29 -8.79
C GLU A 105 -7.40 11.07 -9.99
N HIS A 106 -6.52 11.73 -10.75
CA HIS A 106 -6.88 12.42 -11.98
C HIS A 106 -7.49 11.45 -13.00
N VAL A 107 -6.82 10.33 -13.28
CA VAL A 107 -7.31 9.30 -14.20
C VAL A 107 -8.64 8.70 -13.73
N LEU A 108 -8.80 8.46 -12.42
CA LEU A 108 -10.05 7.94 -11.86
C LEU A 108 -11.21 8.92 -12.09
N LYS A 109 -10.98 10.22 -11.87
CA LYS A 109 -12.00 11.27 -12.07
C LYS A 109 -12.42 11.39 -13.55
N GLU A 110 -11.46 11.36 -14.46
CA GLU A 110 -11.76 11.38 -15.91
C GLU A 110 -12.60 10.16 -16.32
N ARG A 111 -12.24 8.97 -15.82
CA ARG A 111 -13.00 7.74 -16.10
C ARG A 111 -14.39 7.76 -15.48
N LEU A 112 -14.53 8.27 -14.25
CA LEU A 112 -15.83 8.42 -13.60
C LEU A 112 -16.76 9.36 -14.36
N ALA A 113 -16.24 10.45 -14.93
CA ALA A 113 -17.02 11.40 -15.71
C ALA A 113 -17.67 10.80 -16.97
N THR A 114 -17.17 9.65 -17.43
CA THR A 114 -17.64 8.95 -18.63
C THR A 114 -18.23 7.57 -18.35
N ALA A 115 -18.19 7.12 -17.09
CA ALA A 115 -18.74 5.84 -16.68
C ALA A 115 -20.27 5.89 -16.68
N GLN A 116 -20.91 4.78 -17.08
CA GLN A 116 -22.36 4.67 -16.98
C GLN A 116 -22.79 4.59 -15.51
N ASP A 117 -23.82 5.35 -15.15
CA ASP A 117 -24.40 5.35 -13.81
C ASP A 117 -24.84 3.94 -13.38
N GLY A 118 -24.45 3.55 -12.16
CA GLY A 118 -24.76 2.25 -11.58
C GLY A 118 -24.04 1.06 -12.23
N SER A 119 -23.09 1.30 -13.14
CA SER A 119 -22.31 0.22 -13.74
C SER A 119 -21.28 -0.35 -12.76
N PRO A 120 -20.90 -1.65 -12.90
CA PRO A 120 -19.80 -2.23 -12.13
C PRO A 120 -18.47 -1.47 -12.29
N LEU A 121 -18.27 -0.82 -13.45
CA LEU A 121 -17.12 0.05 -13.67
C LEU A 121 -17.17 1.29 -12.78
N MET A 122 -18.31 1.98 -12.71
CA MET A 122 -18.49 3.14 -11.83
C MET A 122 -18.23 2.75 -10.37
N GLU A 123 -18.80 1.63 -9.90
CA GLU A 123 -18.59 1.14 -8.53
C GLU A 123 -17.11 0.86 -8.23
N SER A 124 -16.41 0.20 -9.16
CA SER A 124 -14.98 -0.09 -9.04
C SER A 124 -14.12 1.19 -9.00
N LEU A 125 -14.44 2.18 -9.83
CA LEU A 125 -13.74 3.47 -9.85
C LEU A 125 -13.99 4.25 -8.55
N MET A 126 -15.23 4.29 -8.05
CA MET A 126 -15.56 4.90 -6.76
C MET A 126 -14.85 4.20 -5.61
N ALA A 127 -14.72 2.87 -5.64
CA ALA A 127 -13.97 2.12 -4.64
C ALA A 127 -12.49 2.51 -4.62
N GLN A 128 -11.87 2.65 -5.79
CA GLN A 128 -10.49 3.13 -5.89
C GLN A 128 -10.34 4.57 -5.42
N GLN A 129 -11.32 5.45 -5.70
CA GLN A 129 -11.31 6.83 -5.20
C GLN A 129 -11.38 6.89 -3.66
N ARG A 130 -12.24 6.08 -3.02
CA ARG A 130 -12.25 5.95 -1.55
C ARG A 130 -10.90 5.50 -1.00
N SER A 131 -10.22 4.61 -1.71
CA SER A 131 -8.87 4.18 -1.34
C SER A 131 -7.84 5.32 -1.44
N VAL A 132 -7.94 6.19 -2.45
CA VAL A 132 -7.10 7.40 -2.55
C VAL A 132 -7.34 8.32 -1.35
N GLU A 133 -8.60 8.58 -0.99
CA GLU A 133 -8.96 9.42 0.15
C GLU A 133 -8.43 8.86 1.48
N SER A 134 -8.50 7.53 1.65
CA SER A 134 -7.95 6.82 2.79
C SER A 134 -6.43 7.00 2.90
N PHE A 135 -5.71 6.83 1.78
CA PHE A 135 -4.27 7.07 1.71
C PHE A 135 -3.92 8.51 2.12
N ARG A 136 -4.56 9.51 1.51
CA ARG A 136 -4.30 10.94 1.82
C ARG A 136 -4.55 11.25 3.30
N ARG A 137 -5.62 10.71 3.88
CA ARG A 137 -5.97 10.91 5.29
C ARG A 137 -4.87 10.37 6.22
N VAL A 138 -4.40 9.15 5.97
CA VAL A 138 -3.38 8.50 6.78
C VAL A 138 -2.03 9.20 6.63
N VAL A 139 -1.59 9.44 5.40
CA VAL A 139 -0.29 10.12 5.13
C VAL A 139 -0.31 11.56 5.63
N GLY A 140 -1.39 12.30 5.41
CA GLY A 140 -1.55 13.67 5.90
C GLY A 140 -1.54 13.76 7.43
N SER A 141 -2.15 12.80 8.12
CA SER A 141 -2.14 12.73 9.59
C SER A 141 -0.78 12.36 10.18
N ALA A 142 0.09 11.72 9.40
CA ALA A 142 1.45 11.37 9.81
C ALA A 142 2.42 12.56 9.64
N ASN A 143 2.28 13.33 8.57
CA ASN A 143 3.13 14.50 8.28
C ASN A 143 2.88 15.71 9.20
N GLY A 144 1.77 15.70 9.96
CA GLY A 144 1.44 16.76 10.93
C GLY A 144 1.82 16.45 12.38
N ARG A 145 2.46 15.30 12.64
CA ARG A 145 3.02 14.93 13.96
C ARG A 145 4.48 15.37 14.04
#